data_AF-A0A2E8H7Q0-F1
#
_entry.id   AF-A0A2E8H7Q0-F1
#
_cell.length_a   1.000
_cell.length_b   1.000
_cell.length_c   1.000
_cell.angle_alpha   90.00
_cell.angle_beta   90.00
_cell.angle_gamma   90.00
#
_symmetry.space_group_name_H-M   'P 1'
#
loop_
_entity.id
_entity.type
_entity.pdbx_description
1 polymer ?
#
loop_
_entity_poly.entity_id
_entity_poly.type
_entity_poly.pdbx_seq_one_letter_code
_entity_poly.pdbx_strand_id
1 'polypeptide(L)'
;MALSSTDLIGRLTANPFVIGLICYGRRRPGDDTPGGDLDLVAVVTHRPTPLESIHFHWGDLPVDLNIRTAGDFSRREAPTSIDPALVEGKVLFDRRGSLSGLLKTARETWRSEPTDPATNETSPDRFYQQHVLDKVRGKLTEDPLFCEMLLSVNIGWLLQTYMRIRGLDYRGERQALEHVRKEDPGTAALIGSFFAERSLLTKLSVSEELTERILASAGGPWRQGEVLGLTFEGAPPPIPGQAEATFDWLLDPPAEPPARASVSLRPGAIADIPLLATMNQRLVEDQGSRNPFTPAEYEQRFTEWLDSDWQISLFQREETAIGYSVHRIQADVYYPDRQVVYLRQFYIEHEVRRDGFGTAAFEALKAARFPANCSICLDVLATNPGGQLFWERLGFEPYFVSMKMGT
;
A
#
# COMPACT_ATOMS: atom_id res chain seq x y z
N MET A 1 -37.81 16.91 -29.50
CA MET A 1 -37.96 16.61 -28.06
C MET A 1 -36.65 16.97 -27.40
N ALA A 2 -36.68 17.72 -26.30
CA ALA A 2 -35.49 17.95 -25.50
C ALA A 2 -35.01 16.58 -24.98
N LEU A 3 -33.72 16.30 -25.13
CA LEU A 3 -33.11 15.06 -24.64
C LEU A 3 -33.06 15.12 -23.11
N SER A 4 -33.94 14.39 -22.42
CA SER A 4 -33.96 14.36 -20.96
C SER A 4 -33.11 13.22 -20.40
N SER A 5 -32.70 13.31 -19.12
CA SER A 5 -32.03 12.19 -18.43
C SER A 5 -32.90 10.93 -18.38
N THR A 6 -34.23 11.12 -18.32
CA THR A 6 -35.20 10.02 -18.32
C THR A 6 -35.20 9.28 -19.66
N ASP A 7 -35.07 10.01 -20.77
CA ASP A 7 -34.95 9.40 -22.11
C ASP A 7 -33.66 8.59 -22.25
N LEU A 8 -32.54 9.10 -21.72
CA LEU A 8 -31.26 8.39 -21.72
C LEU A 8 -31.37 7.07 -20.94
N ILE A 9 -31.90 7.12 -19.72
CA ILE A 9 -32.10 5.94 -18.87
C ILE A 9 -33.04 4.94 -19.55
N GLY A 10 -34.14 5.42 -20.15
CA GLY A 10 -35.05 4.59 -20.94
C GLY A 10 -34.33 3.84 -22.07
N ARG A 11 -33.47 4.52 -22.83
CA ARG A 11 -32.66 3.90 -23.89
C ARG A 11 -31.65 2.89 -23.35
N LEU A 12 -30.97 3.18 -22.24
CA LEU A 12 -30.00 2.27 -21.63
C LEU A 12 -30.66 1.00 -21.10
N THR A 13 -31.78 1.14 -20.38
CA THR A 13 -32.52 -0.01 -19.81
C THR A 13 -33.18 -0.90 -20.87
N ALA A 14 -33.54 -0.34 -22.03
CA ALA A 14 -34.05 -1.09 -23.18
C ALA A 14 -32.97 -1.92 -23.90
N ASN A 15 -31.69 -1.62 -23.72
CA ASN A 15 -30.60 -2.35 -24.36
C ASN A 15 -30.50 -3.80 -23.81
N PRO A 16 -30.55 -4.85 -24.66
CA PRO A 16 -30.53 -6.24 -24.20
C PRO A 16 -29.23 -6.67 -23.50
N PHE A 17 -28.15 -5.91 -23.64
CA PHE A 17 -26.87 -6.20 -23.00
C PHE A 17 -26.69 -5.51 -21.64
N VAL A 18 -27.48 -4.47 -21.34
CA VAL A 18 -27.47 -3.81 -20.03
C VAL A 18 -28.30 -4.64 -19.07
N ILE A 19 -27.66 -5.21 -18.04
CA ILE A 19 -28.29 -6.03 -17.00
C ILE A 19 -28.53 -5.26 -15.70
N GLY A 20 -27.86 -4.13 -15.52
CA GLY A 20 -28.07 -3.24 -14.39
C GLY A 20 -27.70 -1.79 -14.73
N LEU A 21 -28.35 -0.85 -14.07
CA LEU A 21 -28.01 0.57 -14.13
C LEU A 21 -27.97 1.14 -12.72
N ILE A 22 -26.87 1.80 -12.39
CA ILE A 22 -26.65 2.43 -11.08
C ILE A 22 -26.45 3.92 -11.33
N CYS A 23 -27.04 4.77 -10.49
CA CYS A 23 -26.71 6.18 -10.42
C CYS A 23 -25.96 6.43 -9.12
N TYR A 24 -24.74 6.92 -9.25
CA TYR A 24 -23.93 7.37 -8.12
C TYR A 24 -23.86 8.90 -8.14
N GLY A 25 -23.08 9.51 -7.24
CA GLY A 25 -23.05 10.97 -7.13
C GLY A 25 -24.36 11.59 -6.60
N ARG A 26 -24.48 12.92 -6.75
CA ARG A 26 -25.61 13.70 -6.19
C ARG A 26 -26.77 13.88 -7.15
N ARG A 27 -26.50 14.18 -8.43
CA ARG A 27 -27.55 14.47 -9.40
C ARG A 27 -28.43 13.24 -9.58
N ARG A 28 -29.74 13.42 -9.49
CA ARG A 28 -30.69 12.33 -9.68
C ARG A 28 -31.30 12.38 -11.08
N PRO A 29 -31.72 11.24 -11.63
CA PRO A 29 -32.55 11.23 -12.83
C PRO A 29 -33.77 12.16 -12.68
N GLY A 30 -33.96 13.05 -13.65
CA GLY A 30 -35.04 14.05 -13.64
C GLY A 30 -34.74 15.32 -12.85
N ASP A 31 -33.51 15.46 -12.35
CA ASP A 31 -33.03 16.70 -11.75
C ASP A 31 -32.54 17.67 -12.83
N ASP A 32 -33.33 18.72 -13.09
CA ASP A 32 -33.06 19.76 -14.08
C ASP A 32 -32.31 20.97 -13.48
N THR A 33 -31.73 20.84 -12.28
CA THR A 33 -30.96 21.95 -11.68
C THR A 33 -29.73 22.31 -12.52
N PRO A 34 -29.37 23.61 -12.61
CA PRO A 34 -28.16 24.04 -13.31
C PRO A 34 -26.89 23.58 -12.59
N GLY A 35 -25.96 22.99 -13.35
CA GLY A 35 -24.65 22.52 -12.86
C GLY A 35 -24.63 21.07 -12.40
N GLY A 36 -23.46 20.43 -12.52
CA GLY A 36 -23.24 19.01 -12.19
C GLY A 36 -23.52 18.05 -13.34
N ASP A 37 -22.85 16.92 -13.30
CA ASP A 37 -22.93 15.78 -14.21
C ASP A 37 -23.93 14.72 -13.74
N LEU A 38 -24.36 13.86 -14.67
CA LEU A 38 -25.10 12.65 -14.36
C LEU A 38 -24.14 11.45 -14.35
N ASP A 39 -23.85 10.98 -13.14
CA ASP A 39 -23.01 9.84 -12.84
C ASP A 39 -23.77 8.50 -12.96
N LEU A 40 -23.41 7.69 -13.95
CA LEU A 40 -24.05 6.40 -14.21
C LEU A 40 -23.04 5.25 -14.31
N VAL A 41 -23.49 4.06 -13.90
CA VAL A 41 -22.82 2.79 -14.19
C VAL A 41 -23.77 1.88 -14.95
N ALA A 42 -23.43 1.56 -16.19
CA ALA A 42 -24.06 0.49 -16.94
C ALA A 42 -23.36 -0.83 -16.63
N VAL A 43 -24.08 -1.75 -15.99
CA VAL A 43 -23.63 -3.13 -15.81
C VAL A 43 -24.07 -3.94 -17.02
N VAL A 44 -23.11 -4.46 -17.79
CA VAL A 44 -23.34 -5.15 -19.06
C VAL A 44 -22.94 -6.62 -18.99
N THR A 45 -23.51 -7.45 -19.87
CA THR A 45 -23.14 -8.88 -19.94
C THR A 45 -21.71 -9.10 -20.41
N HIS A 46 -21.23 -8.27 -21.33
CA HIS A 46 -19.86 -8.24 -21.82
C HIS A 46 -19.54 -6.84 -22.33
N ARG A 47 -18.27 -6.44 -22.30
CA ARG A 47 -17.85 -5.17 -22.90
C ARG A 47 -17.54 -5.39 -24.39
N PRO A 48 -18.11 -4.60 -25.32
CA PRO A 48 -17.82 -4.74 -26.74
C PRO A 48 -16.41 -4.25 -27.10
N THR A 49 -15.86 -3.35 -26.28
CA THR A 49 -14.51 -2.80 -26.38
C THR A 49 -13.92 -2.71 -24.96
N PRO A 50 -12.59 -2.61 -24.80
CA PRO A 50 -11.95 -2.48 -23.49
C PRO A 50 -12.11 -1.06 -22.89
N LEU A 51 -13.25 -0.40 -23.11
CA LEU A 51 -13.56 0.89 -22.51
C LEU A 51 -14.16 0.69 -21.12
N GLU A 52 -13.76 1.53 -20.18
CA GLU A 52 -14.22 1.50 -18.78
C GLU A 52 -15.20 2.63 -18.45
N SER A 53 -15.12 3.74 -19.18
CA SER A 53 -16.01 4.88 -19.04
C SER A 53 -16.18 5.60 -20.39
N ILE A 54 -17.33 6.26 -20.57
CA ILE A 54 -17.64 7.12 -21.69
C ILE A 54 -18.23 8.43 -21.13
N HIS A 55 -17.66 9.56 -21.54
CA HIS A 55 -18.05 10.89 -21.08
C HIS A 55 -18.62 11.67 -22.25
N PHE A 56 -19.84 12.17 -22.13
CA PHE A 56 -20.53 12.84 -23.23
C PHE A 56 -21.59 13.83 -22.73
N HIS A 57 -22.09 14.66 -23.64
CA HIS A 57 -23.24 15.51 -23.36
C HIS A 57 -24.51 14.90 -23.94
N TRP A 58 -25.58 14.87 -23.14
CA TRP A 58 -26.93 14.49 -23.55
C TRP A 58 -27.83 15.73 -23.56
N GLY A 59 -27.82 16.46 -24.67
CA GLY A 59 -28.28 17.85 -24.67
C GLY A 59 -27.28 18.72 -23.90
N ASP A 60 -27.75 19.51 -22.95
CA ASP A 60 -26.90 20.35 -22.08
C ASP A 60 -26.42 19.61 -20.81
N LEU A 61 -26.78 18.33 -20.64
CA LEU A 61 -26.43 17.52 -19.48
C LEU A 61 -25.09 16.79 -19.72
N PRO A 62 -24.02 17.09 -18.97
CA PRO A 62 -22.83 16.24 -18.95
C PRO A 62 -23.16 14.89 -18.31
N VAL A 63 -22.66 13.79 -18.87
CA VAL A 63 -22.90 12.42 -18.42
C VAL A 63 -21.57 11.69 -18.34
N ASP A 64 -21.31 11.10 -17.16
CA ASP A 64 -20.20 10.21 -16.90
C ASP A 64 -20.76 8.78 -16.81
N LEU A 65 -20.59 8.00 -17.89
CA LEU A 65 -21.12 6.64 -17.99
C LEU A 65 -20.01 5.60 -17.87
N ASN A 66 -19.86 5.07 -16.66
CA ASN A 66 -18.99 3.95 -16.37
C ASN A 66 -19.59 2.62 -16.86
N ILE A 67 -18.75 1.71 -17.33
CA ILE A 67 -19.15 0.40 -17.84
C ILE A 67 -18.48 -0.68 -17.00
N ARG A 68 -19.30 -1.60 -16.46
CA ARG A 68 -18.82 -2.74 -15.67
C ARG A 68 -19.51 -4.03 -16.10
N THR A 69 -18.86 -5.15 -15.86
CA THR A 69 -19.45 -6.48 -15.95
C THR A 69 -19.69 -7.04 -14.55
N ALA A 70 -20.48 -8.11 -14.43
CA ALA A 70 -20.62 -8.81 -13.15
C ALA A 70 -19.27 -9.33 -12.62
N GLY A 71 -18.35 -9.72 -13.52
CA GLY A 71 -17.01 -10.17 -13.15
C GLY A 71 -16.15 -9.08 -12.53
N ASP A 72 -16.38 -7.81 -12.88
CA ASP A 72 -15.63 -6.69 -12.31
C ASP A 72 -15.95 -6.49 -10.82
N PHE A 73 -17.22 -6.65 -10.43
CA PHE A 73 -17.65 -6.58 -9.02
C PHE A 73 -17.18 -7.77 -8.17
N SER A 74 -16.78 -8.88 -8.81
CA SER A 74 -16.30 -10.08 -8.12
C SER A 74 -14.78 -10.09 -7.90
N ARG A 75 -14.06 -9.05 -8.34
CA ARG A 75 -12.61 -8.95 -8.12
C ARG A 75 -12.29 -8.70 -6.65
N ARG A 76 -11.13 -9.18 -6.21
CA ARG A 76 -10.63 -8.93 -4.84
C ARG A 76 -10.34 -7.44 -4.59
N GLU A 77 -9.86 -6.75 -5.62
CA GLU A 77 -9.59 -5.32 -5.57
C GLU A 77 -10.52 -4.57 -6.52
N ALA A 78 -10.84 -3.34 -6.14
CA ALA A 78 -11.65 -2.45 -6.94
C ALA A 78 -10.93 -2.15 -8.27
N PRO A 79 -11.60 -2.28 -9.44
CA PRO A 79 -10.96 -2.06 -10.73
C PRO A 79 -10.33 -0.67 -10.88
N THR A 80 -10.97 0.33 -10.31
CA THR A 80 -10.54 1.74 -10.33
C THR A 80 -10.83 2.40 -8.98
N SER A 81 -10.23 3.57 -8.75
CA SER A 81 -10.41 4.34 -7.52
C SER A 81 -11.84 4.86 -7.29
N ILE A 82 -12.68 4.91 -8.34
CA ILE A 82 -14.08 5.35 -8.23
C ILE A 82 -15.04 4.20 -7.88
N ASP A 83 -14.65 2.95 -8.12
CA ASP A 83 -15.50 1.76 -7.90
C ASP A 83 -16.07 1.65 -6.48
N PRO A 84 -15.36 2.03 -5.39
CA PRO A 84 -15.94 2.11 -4.05
C PRO A 84 -17.13 3.07 -3.95
N ALA A 85 -17.13 4.18 -4.70
CA ALA A 85 -18.26 5.10 -4.75
C ALA A 85 -19.41 4.54 -5.60
N LEU A 86 -19.09 3.81 -6.68
CA LEU A 86 -20.08 3.18 -7.56
C LEU A 86 -20.96 2.17 -6.81
N VAL A 87 -20.36 1.38 -5.92
CA VAL A 87 -21.12 0.36 -5.17
C VAL A 87 -22.05 0.96 -4.13
N GLU A 88 -21.83 2.19 -3.67
CA GLU A 88 -22.77 2.93 -2.81
C GLU A 88 -23.90 3.61 -3.60
N GLY A 89 -23.87 3.53 -4.93
CA GLY A 89 -24.85 4.13 -5.82
C GLY A 89 -26.26 3.54 -5.69
N LYS A 90 -27.26 4.33 -6.10
CA LYS A 90 -28.66 3.90 -6.17
C LYS A 90 -28.89 3.05 -7.41
N VAL A 91 -29.42 1.84 -7.23
CA VAL A 91 -29.86 1.00 -8.34
C VAL A 91 -31.08 1.64 -9.01
N LEU A 92 -30.94 1.97 -10.30
CA LEU A 92 -32.03 2.46 -11.16
C LEU A 92 -32.69 1.34 -11.95
N PHE A 93 -31.93 0.28 -12.27
CA PHE A 93 -32.40 -0.86 -13.06
C PHE A 93 -31.65 -2.13 -12.65
N ASP A 94 -32.38 -3.23 -12.54
CA ASP A 94 -31.83 -4.57 -12.32
C ASP A 94 -32.70 -5.59 -13.06
N ARG A 95 -32.17 -6.16 -14.14
CA ARG A 95 -32.96 -7.02 -15.05
C ARG A 95 -33.34 -8.36 -14.42
N ARG A 96 -32.50 -8.91 -13.54
CA ARG A 96 -32.67 -10.27 -12.99
C ARG A 96 -32.71 -10.31 -11.46
N GLY A 97 -32.65 -9.15 -10.80
CA GLY A 97 -32.61 -9.05 -9.34
C GLY A 97 -31.26 -9.43 -8.73
N SER A 98 -30.21 -9.57 -9.55
CA SER A 98 -28.90 -10.05 -9.10
C SER A 98 -27.93 -8.93 -8.72
N LEU A 99 -28.23 -7.67 -9.10
CA LEU A 99 -27.30 -6.57 -8.92
C LEU A 99 -27.10 -6.24 -7.44
N SER A 100 -28.17 -6.29 -6.64
CA SER A 100 -28.08 -6.04 -5.19
C SER A 100 -27.12 -7.00 -4.49
N GLY A 101 -27.08 -8.28 -4.92
CA GLY A 101 -26.14 -9.27 -4.40
C GLY A 101 -24.69 -8.97 -4.78
N LEU A 102 -24.45 -8.62 -6.06
CA LEU A 102 -23.12 -8.24 -6.55
C LEU A 102 -22.55 -7.02 -5.80
N LEU A 103 -23.37 -5.97 -5.63
CA LEU A 103 -22.94 -4.77 -4.92
C LEU A 103 -22.65 -5.04 -3.46
N LYS A 104 -23.44 -5.91 -2.80
CA LYS A 104 -23.18 -6.31 -1.41
C LYS A 104 -21.81 -7.00 -1.30
N THR A 105 -21.53 -8.00 -2.14
CA THR A 105 -20.25 -8.71 -2.14
C THR A 105 -19.09 -7.75 -2.40
N ALA A 106 -19.22 -6.85 -3.39
CA ALA A 106 -18.19 -5.86 -3.71
C ALA A 106 -17.91 -4.91 -2.52
N ARG A 107 -18.95 -4.41 -1.84
CA ARG A 107 -18.78 -3.58 -0.62
C ARG A 107 -18.08 -4.30 0.51
N GLU A 108 -18.31 -5.60 0.66
CA GLU A 108 -17.65 -6.40 1.70
C GLU A 108 -16.18 -6.68 1.33
N THR A 109 -15.92 -6.89 0.04
CA THR A 109 -14.60 -7.26 -0.48
C THR A 109 -13.66 -6.06 -0.62
N TRP A 110 -14.16 -4.91 -1.08
CA TRP A 110 -13.37 -3.72 -1.38
C TRP A 110 -13.26 -2.73 -0.21
N ARG A 111 -13.65 -3.14 1.01
CA ARG A 111 -13.37 -2.33 2.19
C ARG A 111 -11.86 -2.21 2.33
N SER A 112 -11.35 -0.98 2.18
CA SER A 112 -10.00 -0.65 2.61
C SER A 112 -9.85 -1.04 4.07
N GLU A 113 -8.78 -1.77 4.41
CA GLU A 113 -8.43 -1.96 5.82
C GLU A 113 -8.24 -0.57 6.45
N PRO A 114 -8.79 -0.32 7.65
CA PRO A 114 -8.52 0.90 8.36
C PRO A 114 -7.00 1.07 8.49
N THR A 115 -6.46 2.13 7.90
CA THR A 115 -5.05 2.47 8.11
C THR A 115 -4.88 2.75 9.60
N ASP A 116 -4.08 1.93 10.29
CA ASP A 116 -3.85 2.11 11.73
C ASP A 116 -3.27 3.51 11.96
N PRO A 117 -3.99 4.42 12.67
CA PRO A 117 -3.52 5.76 12.95
C PRO A 117 -2.15 5.78 13.66
N ALA A 118 -1.80 4.71 14.40
CA ALA A 118 -0.52 4.58 15.07
C ALA A 118 0.66 4.30 14.12
N THR A 119 0.39 3.87 12.88
CA THR A 119 1.40 3.60 11.84
C THR A 119 1.45 4.66 10.74
N ASN A 120 0.56 5.65 10.77
CA ASN A 120 0.47 6.64 9.72
C ASN A 120 1.69 7.55 9.77
N GLU A 121 2.55 7.48 8.75
CA GLU A 121 3.73 8.34 8.65
C GLU A 121 3.27 9.81 8.49
N THR A 122 3.38 10.60 9.55
CA THR A 122 2.90 11.99 9.55
C THR A 122 3.96 13.00 9.12
N SER A 123 5.23 12.60 9.04
CA SER A 123 6.35 13.46 8.64
C SER A 123 6.10 14.19 7.30
N PRO A 124 5.60 13.55 6.23
CA PRO A 124 5.28 14.25 4.99
C PRO A 124 4.21 15.33 5.18
N ASP A 125 3.13 15.05 5.90
CA ASP A 125 2.08 16.05 6.19
C ASP A 125 2.66 17.24 6.97
N ARG A 126 3.46 16.99 8.02
CA ARG A 126 4.12 18.04 8.81
C ARG A 126 5.04 18.92 7.94
N PHE A 127 5.84 18.30 7.09
CA PHE A 127 6.78 18.97 6.20
C PHE A 127 6.05 19.81 5.14
N TYR A 128 5.11 19.22 4.39
CA TYR A 128 4.46 19.90 3.27
C TYR A 128 3.66 21.13 3.71
N GLN A 129 2.94 21.04 4.82
CA GLN A 129 2.17 22.18 5.32
C GLN A 129 3.09 23.31 5.78
N GLN A 130 4.14 23.00 6.54
CA GLN A 130 5.12 24.00 6.97
C GLN A 130 5.87 24.64 5.78
N HIS A 131 6.25 23.83 4.80
CA HIS A 131 6.98 24.28 3.60
C HIS A 131 6.19 25.31 2.78
N VAL A 132 4.87 25.19 2.74
CA VAL A 132 4.02 26.21 2.11
C VAL A 132 4.10 27.53 2.86
N LEU A 133 3.96 27.50 4.19
CA LEU A 133 4.01 28.69 5.03
C LEU A 133 5.38 29.39 4.90
N ASP A 134 6.48 28.63 4.90
CA ASP A 134 7.83 29.18 4.74
C ASP A 134 8.06 29.80 3.36
N LYS A 135 7.42 29.28 2.30
CA LYS A 135 7.53 29.84 0.95
C LYS A 135 6.86 31.21 0.81
N VAL A 136 5.78 31.46 1.54
CA VAL A 136 5.03 32.72 1.46
C VAL A 136 5.48 33.75 2.49
N ARG A 137 6.08 33.30 3.61
CA ARG A 137 6.70 34.18 4.59
C ARG A 137 7.75 35.07 3.92
N GLY A 138 7.63 36.38 4.14
CA GLY A 138 8.49 37.39 3.54
C GLY A 138 8.16 37.79 2.10
N LYS A 139 7.23 37.09 1.41
CA LYS A 139 6.89 37.39 0.00
C LYS A 139 5.51 38.00 -0.20
N LEU A 140 4.75 38.21 0.87
CA LEU A 140 3.36 38.69 0.80
C LEU A 140 3.21 40.00 0.00
N THR A 141 4.23 40.87 0.04
CA THR A 141 4.26 42.14 -0.71
C THR A 141 4.97 42.04 -2.05
N GLU A 142 5.97 41.17 -2.17
CA GLU A 142 6.83 41.04 -3.35
C GLU A 142 6.16 40.24 -4.46
N ASP A 143 5.41 39.19 -4.10
CA ASP A 143 4.68 38.33 -5.02
C ASP A 143 3.30 37.93 -4.45
N PRO A 144 2.35 38.89 -4.42
CA PRO A 144 1.05 38.66 -3.81
C PRO A 144 0.20 37.63 -4.55
N LEU A 145 0.38 37.49 -5.88
CA LEU A 145 -0.36 36.51 -6.67
C LEU A 145 0.11 35.09 -6.34
N PHE A 146 1.42 34.86 -6.28
CA PHE A 146 1.96 33.58 -5.85
C PHE A 146 1.51 33.22 -4.43
N CYS A 147 1.54 34.20 -3.51
CA CYS A 147 1.11 33.98 -2.12
C CYS A 147 -0.38 33.63 -2.04
N GLU A 148 -1.25 34.37 -2.73
CA GLU A 148 -2.69 34.08 -2.78
C GLU A 148 -2.96 32.69 -3.34
N MET A 149 -2.30 32.33 -4.45
CA MET A 149 -2.44 31.02 -5.08
C MET A 149 -2.00 29.91 -4.12
N LEU A 150 -0.79 30.02 -3.55
CA LEU A 150 -0.24 28.96 -2.73
C LEU A 150 -1.01 28.79 -1.42
N LEU A 151 -1.40 29.88 -0.76
CA LEU A 151 -2.25 29.83 0.44
C LEU A 151 -3.62 29.21 0.13
N SER A 152 -4.23 29.53 -1.01
CA SER A 152 -5.53 28.97 -1.38
C SER A 152 -5.46 27.48 -1.68
N VAL A 153 -4.41 27.03 -2.37
CA VAL A 153 -4.15 25.60 -2.61
C VAL A 153 -3.87 24.88 -1.29
N ASN A 154 -3.17 25.54 -0.36
CA ASN A 154 -2.86 24.97 0.96
C ASN A 154 -4.12 24.56 1.74
N ILE A 155 -5.22 25.31 1.62
CA ILE A 155 -6.48 24.95 2.30
C ILE A 155 -7.03 23.62 1.79
N GLY A 156 -6.92 23.35 0.48
CA GLY A 156 -7.29 22.06 -0.09
C GLY A 156 -6.41 20.92 0.43
N TRP A 157 -5.10 21.15 0.54
CA TRP A 157 -4.17 20.18 1.10
C TRP A 157 -4.40 19.93 2.60
N LEU A 158 -4.63 20.98 3.38
CA LEU A 158 -4.97 20.90 4.80
C LEU A 158 -6.26 20.10 5.01
N LEU A 159 -7.26 20.26 4.14
CA LEU A 159 -8.48 19.46 4.19
C LEU A 159 -8.21 17.96 3.95
N GLN A 160 -7.34 17.63 2.99
CA GLN A 160 -6.92 16.24 2.75
C GLN A 160 -6.12 15.68 3.94
N THR A 161 -5.18 16.47 4.47
CA THR A 161 -4.39 16.11 5.66
C THR A 161 -5.27 15.90 6.90
N TYR A 162 -6.32 16.73 7.09
CA TYR A 162 -7.30 16.54 8.17
C TYR A 162 -7.92 15.14 8.14
N MET A 163 -8.34 14.69 6.96
CA MET A 163 -8.96 13.37 6.78
C MET A 163 -7.92 12.27 7.01
N ARG A 164 -6.74 12.39 6.39
CA ARG A 164 -5.65 11.40 6.45
C ARG A 164 -5.17 11.12 7.86
N ILE A 165 -4.84 12.16 8.64
CA ILE A 165 -4.32 12.02 10.01
C ILE A 165 -5.35 11.38 10.95
N ARG A 166 -6.64 11.46 10.60
CA ARG A 166 -7.75 10.85 11.36
C ARG A 166 -8.15 9.47 10.82
N GLY A 167 -7.43 8.92 9.84
CA GLY A 167 -7.77 7.64 9.21
C GLY A 167 -9.11 7.65 8.48
N LEU A 168 -9.51 8.81 7.94
CA LEU A 168 -10.78 8.99 7.23
C LEU A 168 -10.57 9.01 5.72
N ASP A 169 -11.47 8.38 4.98
CA ASP A 169 -11.48 8.40 3.52
C ASP A 169 -11.68 9.82 2.97
N TYR A 170 -10.78 10.26 2.08
CA TYR A 170 -11.00 11.47 1.31
C TYR A 170 -11.86 11.17 0.07
N ARG A 171 -13.12 11.64 0.08
CA ARG A 171 -14.09 11.42 -1.02
C ARG A 171 -14.40 12.71 -1.79
N GLY A 172 -13.42 13.60 -1.89
CA GLY A 172 -13.53 14.91 -2.52
C GLY A 172 -13.86 16.05 -1.54
N GLU A 173 -13.64 17.29 -2.00
CA GLU A 173 -13.61 18.51 -1.20
C GLU A 173 -14.96 18.76 -0.50
N ARG A 174 -16.06 18.54 -1.22
CA ARG A 174 -17.40 18.79 -0.70
C ARG A 174 -17.73 17.88 0.48
N GLN A 175 -17.44 16.58 0.36
CA GLN A 175 -17.74 15.60 1.40
C GLN A 175 -16.84 15.80 2.62
N ALA A 176 -15.55 16.07 2.38
CA ALA A 176 -14.61 16.42 3.45
C ALA A 176 -15.04 17.69 4.18
N LEU A 177 -15.47 18.75 3.48
CA LEU A 177 -15.98 19.97 4.12
C LEU A 177 -17.28 19.75 4.92
N GLU A 178 -18.21 18.94 4.41
CA GLU A 178 -19.43 18.58 5.15
C GLU A 178 -19.10 17.80 6.43
N HIS A 179 -18.14 16.87 6.35
CA HIS A 179 -17.63 16.14 7.51
C HIS A 179 -16.98 17.10 8.53
N VAL A 180 -16.04 17.96 8.10
CA VAL A 180 -15.37 18.92 8.99
C VAL A 180 -16.38 19.87 9.63
N ARG A 181 -17.38 20.39 8.89
CA ARG A 181 -18.43 21.24 9.48
C ARG A 181 -19.22 20.56 10.59
N LYS A 182 -19.46 19.25 10.45
CA LYS A 182 -20.25 18.47 11.40
C LYS A 182 -19.42 18.09 12.63
N GLU A 183 -18.20 17.59 12.42
CA GLU A 183 -17.38 16.98 13.47
C GLU A 183 -16.39 17.97 14.10
N ASP A 184 -15.96 18.99 13.37
CA ASP A 184 -15.03 20.03 13.84
C ASP A 184 -15.41 21.44 13.31
N PRO A 185 -16.52 22.02 13.82
CA PRO A 185 -17.05 23.29 13.36
C PRO A 185 -16.06 24.45 13.49
N GLY A 186 -15.10 24.38 14.43
CA GLY A 186 -14.04 25.38 14.55
C GLY A 186 -13.10 25.41 13.33
N THR A 187 -12.80 24.25 12.74
CA THR A 187 -11.86 24.14 11.61
C THR A 187 -12.59 24.62 10.37
N ALA A 188 -13.86 24.22 10.24
CA ALA A 188 -14.73 24.75 9.19
C ALA A 188 -14.88 26.29 9.27
N ALA A 189 -15.00 26.86 10.48
CA ALA A 189 -15.08 28.31 10.67
C ALA A 189 -13.80 29.02 10.25
N LEU A 190 -12.62 28.50 10.62
CA LEU A 190 -11.33 29.03 10.19
C LEU A 190 -11.17 28.96 8.66
N ILE A 191 -11.50 27.82 8.04
CA ILE A 191 -11.52 27.68 6.57
C ILE A 191 -12.45 28.73 5.95
N GLY A 192 -13.65 28.93 6.51
CA GLY A 192 -14.58 29.96 6.05
C GLY A 192 -14.00 31.37 6.17
N SER A 193 -13.33 31.68 7.28
CA SER A 193 -12.69 32.97 7.52
C SER A 193 -11.55 33.25 6.53
N PHE A 194 -10.77 32.23 6.18
CA PHE A 194 -9.71 32.33 5.18
C PHE A 194 -10.24 32.82 3.82
N PHE A 195 -11.34 32.24 3.33
CA PHE A 195 -11.90 32.61 2.03
C PHE A 195 -12.71 33.93 2.06
N ALA A 196 -13.16 34.36 3.24
CA ALA A 196 -13.81 35.66 3.41
C ALA A 196 -12.79 36.82 3.49
N GLU A 197 -11.56 36.51 3.89
CA GLU A 197 -10.49 37.49 4.07
C GLU A 197 -9.86 37.93 2.74
N ARG A 198 -9.41 39.19 2.67
CA ARG A 198 -8.72 39.78 1.51
C ARG A 198 -7.24 40.08 1.79
N SER A 199 -6.87 40.28 3.04
CA SER A 199 -5.50 40.53 3.47
C SER A 199 -4.69 39.23 3.44
N LEU A 200 -3.62 39.20 2.64
CA LEU A 200 -2.68 38.07 2.61
C LEU A 200 -2.01 37.82 3.95
N LEU A 201 -1.76 38.86 4.74
CA LEU A 201 -1.19 38.72 6.10
C LEU A 201 -2.16 37.97 7.02
N THR A 202 -3.44 38.32 6.96
CA THR A 202 -4.47 37.67 7.77
C THR A 202 -4.72 36.25 7.27
N LYS A 203 -4.74 36.02 5.95
CA LYS A 203 -4.81 34.67 5.37
C LYS A 203 -3.66 33.78 5.79
N LEU A 204 -2.43 34.30 5.81
CA LEU A 204 -1.27 33.58 6.33
C LEU A 204 -1.50 33.18 7.80
N SER A 205 -1.92 34.13 8.64
CA SER A 205 -2.18 33.87 10.06
C SER A 205 -3.24 32.78 10.27
N VAL A 206 -4.33 32.83 9.50
CA VAL A 206 -5.38 31.79 9.54
C VAL A 206 -4.85 30.44 9.04
N SER A 207 -3.99 30.42 8.02
CA SER A 207 -3.38 29.19 7.51
C SER A 207 -2.40 28.57 8.51
N GLU A 208 -1.64 29.38 9.24
CA GLU A 208 -0.78 28.96 10.35
C GLU A 208 -1.61 28.33 11.48
N GLU A 209 -2.71 28.97 11.88
CA GLU A 209 -3.62 28.44 12.90
C GLU A 209 -4.28 27.12 12.47
N LEU A 210 -4.74 27.04 11.22
CA LEU A 210 -5.28 25.80 10.66
C LEU A 210 -4.23 24.68 10.65
N THR A 211 -2.99 25.00 10.29
CA THR A 211 -1.89 24.02 10.25
C THR A 211 -1.61 23.45 11.64
N GLU A 212 -1.45 24.31 12.65
CA GLU A 212 -1.28 23.89 14.04
C GLU A 212 -2.44 23.02 14.52
N ARG A 213 -3.68 23.45 14.25
CA ARG A 213 -4.88 22.75 14.71
C ARG A 213 -5.05 21.38 14.06
N ILE A 214 -4.80 21.28 12.76
CA ILE A 214 -4.99 20.05 11.99
C ILE A 214 -3.90 19.03 12.35
N LEU A 215 -2.65 19.49 12.51
CA LEU A 215 -1.50 18.66 12.83
C LEU A 215 -1.30 18.41 14.33
N ALA A 216 -2.16 18.93 15.21
CA ALA A 216 -1.99 18.81 16.66
C ALA A 216 -1.81 17.35 17.13
N SER A 217 -2.57 16.40 16.57
CA SER A 217 -2.44 14.96 16.88
C SER A 217 -1.22 14.30 16.24
N ALA A 218 -0.55 14.97 15.30
CA ALA A 218 0.65 14.53 14.60
C ALA A 218 1.94 15.20 15.14
N GLY A 219 1.87 15.87 16.30
CA GLY A 219 3.02 16.60 16.87
C GLY A 219 3.18 18.05 16.39
N GLY A 220 2.21 18.57 15.63
CA GLY A 220 2.21 19.92 15.08
C GLY A 220 3.00 20.03 13.76
N PRO A 221 3.12 21.25 13.19
CA PRO A 221 3.94 21.48 12.00
C PRO A 221 5.40 21.10 12.25
N TRP A 222 6.16 20.97 11.16
CA TRP A 222 7.61 20.86 11.24
C TRP A 222 8.20 22.13 11.90
N ARG A 223 9.09 21.96 12.86
CA ARG A 223 9.67 23.07 13.63
C ARG A 223 11.16 23.20 13.38
N GLN A 224 11.66 24.41 13.60
CA GLN A 224 13.08 24.70 13.54
C GLN A 224 13.87 23.77 14.48
N GLY A 225 14.87 23.08 13.93
CA GLY A 225 15.72 22.14 14.67
C GLY A 225 15.24 20.68 14.64
N GLU A 226 14.06 20.41 14.09
CA GLU A 226 13.63 19.02 13.87
C GLU A 226 14.18 18.47 12.56
N VAL A 227 14.55 17.19 12.58
CA VAL A 227 14.88 16.41 11.37
C VAL A 227 13.70 15.48 11.10
N LEU A 228 13.08 15.63 9.92
CA LEU A 228 12.02 14.73 9.47
C LEU A 228 12.57 13.72 8.47
N GLY A 229 12.30 12.45 8.70
CA GLY A 229 12.50 11.39 7.70
C GLY A 229 11.23 11.22 6.88
N LEU A 230 11.37 11.18 5.55
CA LEU A 230 10.30 10.82 4.63
C LEU A 230 10.71 9.56 3.89
N THR A 231 9.84 8.56 3.86
CA THR A 231 10.11 7.29 3.18
C THR A 231 9.46 7.19 1.80
N PHE A 232 9.92 6.25 0.97
CA PHE A 232 9.29 5.96 -0.32
C PHE A 232 7.90 5.35 -0.11
N GLU A 233 7.00 5.56 -1.07
CA GLU A 233 5.67 4.95 -1.04
C GLU A 233 5.77 3.41 -0.90
N GLY A 234 5.09 2.85 0.10
CA GLY A 234 5.15 1.42 0.44
C GLY A 234 6.31 0.99 1.34
N ALA A 235 7.25 1.89 1.68
CA ALA A 235 8.26 1.62 2.70
C ALA A 235 7.64 1.70 4.10
N PRO A 236 8.16 0.94 5.09
CA PRO A 236 7.73 1.10 6.47
C PRO A 236 8.15 2.48 7.00
N PRO A 237 7.39 3.08 7.94
CA PRO A 237 7.75 4.35 8.54
C PRO A 237 9.13 4.24 9.22
N PRO A 238 9.90 5.34 9.25
CA PRO A 238 11.22 5.33 9.85
C PRO A 238 11.11 5.09 11.36
N ILE A 239 12.07 4.36 11.92
CA ILE A 239 12.15 4.14 13.37
C ILE A 239 12.52 5.48 14.03
N PRO A 240 11.98 5.82 15.23
CA PRO A 240 12.38 7.04 15.93
C PRO A 240 13.91 7.19 16.03
N GLY A 241 14.45 8.36 15.68
CA GLY A 241 15.89 8.64 15.67
C GLY A 241 16.62 8.26 14.38
N GLN A 242 15.98 7.53 13.46
CA GLN A 242 16.61 7.10 12.21
C GLN A 242 16.91 8.27 11.27
N ALA A 243 16.03 9.27 11.24
CA ALA A 243 16.20 10.46 10.41
C ALA A 243 17.39 11.29 10.90
N GLU A 244 17.48 11.52 12.21
CA GLU A 244 18.59 12.20 12.88
C GLU A 244 19.91 11.47 12.65
N ALA A 245 19.95 10.15 12.87
CA ALA A 245 21.14 9.35 12.63
C ALA A 245 21.60 9.40 11.16
N THR A 246 20.66 9.41 10.22
CA THR A 246 20.96 9.55 8.79
C THR A 246 21.49 10.95 8.47
N PHE A 247 20.93 12.00 9.09
CA PHE A 247 21.38 13.36 8.94
C PHE A 247 22.78 13.57 9.51
N ASP A 248 23.06 13.07 10.71
CA ASP A 248 24.39 13.09 11.34
C ASP A 248 25.41 12.35 10.47
N TRP A 249 25.05 11.18 9.92
CA TRP A 249 25.89 10.44 8.97
C TRP A 249 26.17 11.22 7.68
N LEU A 250 25.23 12.04 7.19
CA LEU A 250 25.46 12.88 6.01
C LEU A 250 26.39 14.06 6.28
N LEU A 251 26.30 14.65 7.48
CA LEU A 251 27.14 15.77 7.88
C LEU A 251 28.56 15.34 8.23
N ASP A 252 28.67 14.28 9.02
CA ASP A 252 29.92 13.70 9.51
C ASP A 252 30.00 12.22 9.12
N PRO A 253 30.16 11.91 7.83
CA PRO A 253 30.24 10.52 7.39
C PRO A 253 31.47 9.86 8.02
N PRO A 254 31.34 8.66 8.60
CA PRO A 254 32.49 7.91 9.05
C PRO A 254 33.48 7.74 7.89
N ALA A 255 34.78 7.77 8.21
CA ALA A 255 35.87 7.71 7.22
C ALA A 255 35.78 6.48 6.29
N GLU A 256 35.09 5.43 6.74
CA GLU A 256 34.68 4.29 5.93
C GLU A 256 33.15 4.14 6.03
N PRO A 257 32.45 3.80 4.92
CA PRO A 257 31.03 3.48 4.98
C PRO A 257 30.80 2.37 6.02
N PRO A 258 29.66 2.36 6.72
CA PRO A 258 29.37 1.31 7.69
C PRO A 258 29.62 -0.04 7.03
N ALA A 259 30.50 -0.85 7.62
CA ALA A 259 30.86 -2.14 7.07
C ALA A 259 29.56 -2.90 6.78
N ARG A 260 29.33 -3.28 5.52
CA ARG A 260 28.24 -4.21 5.20
C ARG A 260 28.37 -5.37 6.16
N ALA A 261 27.29 -5.71 6.87
CA ALA A 261 27.26 -6.87 7.75
C ALA A 261 27.94 -8.04 7.03
N SER A 262 29.10 -8.47 7.51
CA SER A 262 29.91 -9.45 6.79
C SER A 262 29.51 -10.85 7.24
N VAL A 263 29.09 -11.68 6.29
CA VAL A 263 28.75 -13.08 6.54
C VAL A 263 29.69 -13.96 5.75
N SER A 264 30.39 -14.87 6.42
CA SER A 264 31.13 -15.95 5.77
C SER A 264 30.28 -17.23 5.72
N LEU A 265 30.63 -18.12 4.79
CA LEU A 265 29.92 -19.37 4.55
C LEU A 265 30.85 -20.55 4.78
N ARG A 266 30.32 -21.57 5.47
CA ARG A 266 30.92 -22.89 5.47
C ARG A 266 29.90 -23.98 5.19
N PRO A 267 30.29 -25.11 4.56
CA PRO A 267 29.42 -26.27 4.45
C PRO A 267 28.96 -26.76 5.83
N GLY A 268 27.73 -27.24 5.91
CA GLY A 268 27.26 -28.00 7.08
C GLY A 268 27.93 -29.36 7.16
N ALA A 269 28.25 -29.79 8.38
CA ALA A 269 28.84 -31.08 8.67
C ALA A 269 27.99 -31.87 9.67
N ILE A 270 28.28 -33.16 9.83
CA ILE A 270 27.60 -34.05 10.79
C ILE A 270 27.65 -33.48 12.21
N ALA A 271 28.77 -32.84 12.60
CA ALA A 271 28.92 -32.21 13.91
C ALA A 271 27.96 -31.03 14.14
N ASP A 272 27.40 -30.43 13.09
CA ASP A 272 26.48 -29.30 13.17
C ASP A 272 25.01 -29.73 13.33
N ILE A 273 24.70 -31.02 13.18
CA ILE A 273 23.31 -31.53 13.16
C ILE A 273 22.51 -31.06 14.38
N PRO A 274 23.02 -31.12 15.64
CA PRO A 274 22.25 -30.64 16.79
C PRO A 274 21.93 -29.14 16.73
N LEU A 275 22.87 -28.33 16.24
CA LEU A 275 22.68 -26.88 16.07
C LEU A 275 21.68 -26.58 14.95
N LEU A 276 21.83 -27.25 13.81
CA LEU A 276 20.94 -27.11 12.66
C LEU A 276 19.50 -27.53 13.01
N ALA A 277 19.33 -28.61 13.77
CA ALA A 277 18.03 -29.04 14.27
C ALA A 277 17.38 -27.99 15.18
N THR A 278 18.16 -27.40 16.09
CA THR A 278 17.71 -26.30 16.96
C THR A 278 17.27 -25.07 16.14
N MET A 279 18.09 -24.63 15.18
CA MET A 279 17.75 -23.52 14.30
C MET A 279 16.52 -23.84 13.43
N ASN A 280 16.37 -25.09 12.95
CA ASN A 280 15.20 -25.48 12.16
C ASN A 280 13.93 -25.47 13.01
N GLN A 281 14.00 -25.91 14.27
CA GLN A 281 12.85 -25.83 15.17
C GLN A 281 12.38 -24.37 15.31
N ARG A 282 13.32 -23.43 15.57
CA ARG A 282 13.02 -21.99 15.64
C ARG A 282 12.43 -21.44 14.33
N LEU A 283 12.96 -21.88 13.18
CA LEU A 283 12.39 -21.52 11.86
C LEU A 283 10.94 -21.98 11.72
N VAL A 284 10.61 -23.20 12.15
CA VAL A 284 9.25 -23.77 12.06
C VAL A 284 8.29 -23.01 12.99
N GLU A 285 8.74 -22.68 14.19
CA GLU A 285 8.00 -21.87 15.16
C GLU A 285 7.71 -20.47 14.59
N ASP A 286 8.72 -19.79 14.05
CA ASP A 286 8.60 -18.46 13.41
C ASP A 286 7.59 -18.45 12.26
N GLN A 287 7.52 -19.54 11.49
CA GLN A 287 6.64 -19.62 10.33
C GLN A 287 5.19 -19.96 10.69
N GLY A 288 4.89 -20.25 11.96
CA GLY A 288 3.58 -20.74 12.38
C GLY A 288 3.23 -22.11 11.78
N SER A 289 4.26 -22.92 11.47
CA SER A 289 4.08 -24.22 10.84
C SER A 289 3.48 -25.22 11.81
N ARG A 290 2.53 -26.04 11.34
CA ARG A 290 1.89 -27.11 12.14
C ARG A 290 2.69 -28.42 12.14
N ASN A 291 3.97 -28.37 11.78
CA ASN A 291 4.80 -29.57 11.69
C ASN A 291 5.05 -30.14 13.11
N PRO A 292 4.66 -31.39 13.42
CA PRO A 292 4.75 -31.95 14.77
C PRO A 292 6.12 -32.55 15.09
N PHE A 293 7.17 -32.22 14.33
CA PHE A 293 8.47 -32.88 14.46
C PHE A 293 9.10 -32.62 15.83
N THR A 294 9.64 -33.68 16.39
CA THR A 294 10.49 -33.69 17.58
C THR A 294 11.92 -33.27 17.22
N PRO A 295 12.74 -32.84 18.20
CA PRO A 295 14.16 -32.54 17.98
C PRO A 295 14.92 -33.67 17.26
N ALA A 296 14.68 -34.93 17.64
CA ALA A 296 15.30 -36.09 17.00
C ALA A 296 14.91 -36.26 15.52
N GLU A 297 13.67 -35.93 15.16
CA GLU A 297 13.21 -35.96 13.76
C GLU A 297 13.83 -34.82 12.93
N TYR A 298 14.09 -33.66 13.54
CA TYR A 298 14.87 -32.60 12.89
C TYR A 298 16.32 -33.03 12.65
N GLU A 299 16.97 -33.65 13.63
CA GLU A 299 18.33 -34.17 13.48
C GLU A 299 18.42 -35.25 12.40
N GLN A 300 17.47 -36.19 12.39
CA GLN A 300 17.39 -37.22 11.36
C GLN A 300 17.26 -36.60 9.97
N ARG A 301 16.42 -35.58 9.81
CA ARG A 301 16.22 -34.90 8.53
C ARG A 301 17.49 -34.21 8.02
N PHE A 302 18.29 -33.60 8.90
CA PHE A 302 19.59 -33.05 8.50
C PHE A 302 20.60 -34.15 8.14
N THR A 303 20.54 -35.30 8.82
CA THR A 303 21.35 -36.47 8.46
C THR A 303 21.02 -36.94 7.04
N GLU A 304 19.73 -37.09 6.72
CA GLU A 304 19.25 -37.47 5.39
C GLU A 304 19.63 -36.43 4.32
N TRP A 305 19.58 -35.14 4.64
CA TRP A 305 20.00 -34.10 3.71
C TRP A 305 21.49 -34.11 3.42
N LEU A 306 22.33 -34.31 4.44
CA LEU A 306 23.78 -34.41 4.26
C LEU A 306 24.20 -35.61 3.40
N ASP A 307 23.36 -36.67 3.35
CA ASP A 307 23.58 -37.88 2.53
C ASP A 307 22.90 -37.82 1.14
N SER A 308 22.44 -36.64 0.72
CA SER A 308 21.63 -36.46 -0.49
C SER A 308 22.20 -35.38 -1.43
N ASP A 309 21.41 -34.97 -2.43
CA ASP A 309 21.71 -33.85 -3.33
C ASP A 309 21.45 -32.47 -2.71
N TRP A 310 20.94 -32.42 -1.48
CA TRP A 310 20.76 -31.19 -0.73
C TRP A 310 22.09 -30.61 -0.25
N GLN A 311 22.26 -29.31 -0.43
CA GLN A 311 23.40 -28.56 0.04
C GLN A 311 23.03 -27.73 1.26
N ILE A 312 23.85 -27.86 2.31
CA ILE A 312 23.68 -27.14 3.57
C ILE A 312 24.83 -26.15 3.74
N SER A 313 24.52 -24.89 4.03
CA SER A 313 25.52 -23.87 4.35
C SER A 313 25.19 -23.19 5.67
N LEU A 314 26.16 -23.09 6.57
CA LEU A 314 26.05 -22.25 7.77
C LEU A 314 26.55 -20.84 7.47
N PHE A 315 25.83 -19.86 8.00
CA PHE A 315 26.18 -18.45 7.99
C PHE A 315 26.99 -18.14 9.24
N GLN A 316 28.17 -17.55 9.10
CA GLN A 316 29.05 -17.21 10.21
C GLN A 316 29.34 -15.72 10.29
N ARG A 317 29.41 -15.22 11.54
CA ARG A 317 29.97 -13.92 11.91
C ARG A 317 31.04 -14.16 12.96
N GLU A 318 32.28 -13.76 12.69
CA GLU A 318 33.40 -13.87 13.65
C GLU A 318 33.45 -15.27 14.31
N GLU A 319 33.41 -16.31 13.47
CA GLU A 319 33.33 -17.75 13.82
C GLU A 319 32.01 -18.26 14.42
N THR A 320 31.12 -17.38 14.88
CA THR A 320 29.82 -17.77 15.45
C THR A 320 28.81 -18.06 14.34
N ALA A 321 28.14 -19.22 14.42
CA ALA A 321 27.05 -19.54 13.51
C ALA A 321 25.82 -18.67 13.84
N ILE A 322 25.37 -17.91 12.85
CA ILE A 322 24.24 -16.97 12.98
C ILE A 322 23.03 -17.38 12.14
N GLY A 323 23.09 -18.55 11.49
CA GLY A 323 22.00 -19.07 10.68
C GLY A 323 22.45 -20.16 9.72
N TYR A 324 21.53 -20.63 8.88
CA TYR A 324 21.80 -21.66 7.89
C TYR A 324 20.89 -21.57 6.67
N SER A 325 21.28 -22.27 5.60
CA SER A 325 20.42 -22.54 4.44
C SER A 325 20.49 -24.00 4.01
N VAL A 326 19.41 -24.44 3.37
CA VAL A 326 19.27 -25.75 2.72
C VAL A 326 18.73 -25.49 1.31
N HIS A 327 19.49 -25.85 0.30
CA HIS A 327 19.11 -25.64 -1.09
C HIS A 327 19.54 -26.82 -1.97
N ARG A 328 18.93 -26.95 -3.14
CA ARG A 328 19.41 -27.86 -4.17
C ARG A 328 19.27 -27.23 -5.54
N ILE A 329 20.12 -27.65 -6.47
CA ILE A 329 19.99 -27.31 -7.89
C ILE A 329 19.23 -28.46 -8.54
N GLN A 330 18.10 -28.16 -9.15
CA GLN A 330 17.22 -29.15 -9.78
C GLN A 330 16.78 -28.67 -11.18
N ALA A 331 16.22 -29.57 -11.98
CA ALA A 331 15.55 -29.18 -13.22
C ALA A 331 14.28 -28.38 -12.91
N ASP A 332 13.97 -27.39 -13.75
CA ASP A 332 12.71 -26.67 -13.67
C ASP A 332 11.53 -27.60 -14.02
N VAL A 333 10.42 -27.45 -13.30
CA VAL A 333 9.25 -28.34 -13.42
C VAL A 333 8.59 -28.24 -14.79
N TYR A 334 8.57 -27.05 -15.39
CA TYR A 334 7.95 -26.79 -16.69
C TYR A 334 8.95 -26.80 -17.83
N TYR A 335 10.23 -26.50 -17.54
CA TYR A 335 11.31 -26.46 -18.51
C TYR A 335 12.47 -27.36 -18.07
N PRO A 336 12.39 -28.70 -18.25
CA PRO A 336 13.38 -29.64 -17.72
C PRO A 336 14.82 -29.45 -18.24
N ASP A 337 14.99 -28.71 -19.33
CA ASP A 337 16.26 -28.27 -19.91
C ASP A 337 16.92 -27.12 -19.14
N ARG A 338 16.17 -26.45 -18.26
CA ARG A 338 16.64 -25.35 -17.40
C ARG A 338 16.89 -25.84 -15.99
N GLN A 339 17.92 -25.30 -15.36
CA GLN A 339 18.16 -25.49 -13.94
C GLN A 339 17.51 -24.36 -13.14
N VAL A 340 17.06 -24.70 -11.94
CA VAL A 340 16.56 -23.77 -10.93
C VAL A 340 17.19 -24.11 -9.58
N VAL A 341 17.55 -23.08 -8.81
CA VAL A 341 17.91 -23.24 -7.40
C VAL A 341 16.64 -23.27 -6.59
N TYR A 342 16.34 -24.40 -5.96
CA TYR A 342 15.26 -24.49 -4.97
C TYR A 342 15.83 -24.29 -3.57
N LEU A 343 15.58 -23.12 -2.99
CA LEU A 343 15.97 -22.75 -1.64
C LEU A 343 14.86 -23.18 -0.66
N ARG A 344 15.08 -24.32 0.00
CA ARG A 344 14.07 -24.96 0.85
C ARG A 344 13.99 -24.34 2.24
N GLN A 345 15.14 -24.01 2.82
CA GLN A 345 15.21 -23.36 4.12
C GLN A 345 16.29 -22.28 4.11
N PHE A 346 15.97 -21.18 4.79
CA PHE A 346 16.88 -20.07 5.04
C PHE A 346 16.49 -19.49 6.39
N TYR A 347 17.45 -19.45 7.31
CA TYR A 347 17.22 -18.99 8.68
C TYR A 347 18.39 -18.14 9.15
N ILE A 348 18.06 -17.11 9.92
CA ILE A 348 18.99 -16.25 10.64
C ILE A 348 18.51 -16.18 12.09
N GLU A 349 19.43 -16.25 13.04
CA GLU A 349 19.16 -16.19 14.48
C GLU A 349 18.47 -14.87 14.87
N HIS A 350 17.58 -14.95 15.86
CA HIS A 350 16.73 -13.83 16.28
C HIS A 350 17.54 -12.63 16.74
N GLU A 351 18.64 -12.85 17.45
CA GLU A 351 19.47 -11.84 18.08
C GLU A 351 20.21 -10.93 17.09
N VAL A 352 20.33 -11.35 15.83
CA VAL A 352 21.05 -10.61 14.78
C VAL A 352 20.15 -10.23 13.60
N ARG A 353 18.83 -10.42 13.72
CA ARG A 353 17.87 -9.95 12.72
C ARG A 353 17.75 -8.42 12.78
N ARG A 354 17.32 -7.84 11.65
CA ARG A 354 17.12 -6.39 11.45
C ARG A 354 18.40 -5.54 11.40
N ASP A 355 19.57 -6.17 11.57
CA ASP A 355 20.89 -5.53 11.38
C ASP A 355 21.53 -5.83 10.01
N GLY A 356 20.73 -6.22 9.02
CA GLY A 356 21.19 -6.47 7.64
C GLY A 356 21.85 -7.85 7.40
N PHE A 357 22.06 -8.67 8.42
CA PHE A 357 22.69 -10.00 8.28
C PHE A 357 21.93 -10.96 7.36
N GLY A 358 20.59 -10.88 7.29
CA GLY A 358 19.80 -11.73 6.38
C GLY A 358 20.08 -11.44 4.91
N THR A 359 20.11 -10.16 4.52
CA THR A 359 20.48 -9.75 3.17
C THR A 359 21.92 -10.14 2.85
N ALA A 360 22.85 -9.88 3.77
CA ALA A 360 24.25 -10.24 3.59
C ALA A 360 24.45 -11.76 3.42
N ALA A 361 23.77 -12.57 4.24
CA ALA A 361 23.82 -14.03 4.16
C ALA A 361 23.27 -14.56 2.84
N PHE A 362 22.17 -13.99 2.34
CA PHE A 362 21.60 -14.38 1.06
C PHE A 362 22.52 -14.01 -0.12
N GLU A 363 23.07 -12.80 -0.14
CA GLU A 363 24.00 -12.37 -1.18
C GLU A 363 25.28 -13.20 -1.18
N ALA A 364 25.82 -13.50 0.01
CA ALA A 364 26.95 -14.42 0.15
C ALA A 364 26.60 -15.81 -0.40
N LEU A 365 25.43 -16.35 -0.04
CA LEU A 365 24.98 -17.68 -0.49
C LEU A 365 24.86 -17.74 -2.01
N LYS A 366 24.18 -16.75 -2.59
CA LYS A 366 23.99 -16.63 -4.03
C LYS A 366 25.32 -16.54 -4.76
N ALA A 367 26.23 -15.69 -4.31
CA ALA A 367 27.54 -15.53 -4.92
C ALA A 367 28.42 -16.79 -4.82
N ALA A 368 28.33 -17.55 -3.72
CA ALA A 368 29.24 -18.66 -3.45
C ALA A 368 28.72 -20.05 -3.85
N ARG A 369 27.40 -20.22 -4.02
CA ARG A 369 26.77 -21.54 -4.23
C ARG A 369 25.85 -21.63 -5.45
N PHE A 370 25.30 -20.52 -5.94
CA PHE A 370 24.30 -20.58 -6.99
C PHE A 370 24.94 -20.38 -8.38
N PRO A 371 24.56 -21.17 -9.40
CA PRO A 371 25.04 -20.95 -10.75
C PRO A 371 24.62 -19.58 -11.29
N ALA A 372 25.51 -18.94 -12.05
CA ALA A 372 25.18 -17.70 -12.75
C ALA A 372 24.00 -17.94 -13.71
N ASN A 373 23.08 -16.96 -13.78
CA ASN A 373 21.87 -16.99 -14.63
C ASN A 373 20.86 -18.09 -14.31
N CYS A 374 20.91 -18.69 -13.12
CA CYS A 374 19.90 -19.62 -12.63
C CYS A 374 18.77 -18.85 -11.92
N SER A 375 17.51 -19.20 -12.18
CA SER A 375 16.40 -18.71 -11.37
C SER A 375 16.45 -19.32 -9.97
N ILE A 376 15.89 -18.62 -8.99
CA ILE A 376 15.82 -19.08 -7.60
C ILE A 376 14.34 -19.16 -7.23
N CYS A 377 13.89 -20.31 -6.74
CA CYS A 377 12.55 -20.50 -6.22
C CYS A 377 12.60 -20.96 -4.75
N LEU A 378 11.58 -20.57 -4.00
CA LEU A 378 11.41 -20.89 -2.59
C LEU A 378 9.93 -20.90 -2.24
N ASP A 379 9.59 -21.55 -1.13
CA ASP A 379 8.24 -21.56 -0.59
C ASP A 379 8.19 -20.74 0.70
N VAL A 380 7.19 -19.85 0.81
CA VAL A 380 6.91 -19.09 2.03
C VAL A 380 5.51 -19.44 2.52
N LEU A 381 5.38 -19.83 3.79
CA LEU A 381 4.06 -20.10 4.36
C LEU A 381 3.25 -18.79 4.44
N ALA A 382 1.95 -18.89 4.13
CA ALA A 382 1.01 -17.77 4.22
C ALA A 382 0.92 -17.19 5.65
N THR A 383 1.24 -18.00 6.66
CA THR A 383 1.31 -17.63 8.08
C THR A 383 2.56 -16.84 8.46
N ASN A 384 3.51 -16.62 7.53
CA ASN A 384 4.76 -15.90 7.78
C ASN A 384 4.85 -14.60 6.94
N PRO A 385 4.08 -13.55 7.25
CA PRO A 385 4.11 -12.29 6.51
C PRO A 385 5.48 -11.58 6.60
N GLY A 386 6.19 -11.72 7.72
CA GLY A 386 7.54 -11.17 7.86
C GLY A 386 8.55 -11.81 6.90
N GLY A 387 8.44 -13.13 6.68
CA GLY A 387 9.23 -13.84 5.67
C GLY A 387 8.89 -13.42 4.25
N GLN A 388 7.62 -13.19 3.93
CA GLN A 388 7.18 -12.72 2.61
C GLN A 388 7.81 -11.37 2.27
N LEU A 389 7.67 -10.39 3.17
CA LEU A 389 8.26 -9.06 3.01
C LEU A 389 9.78 -9.09 2.88
N PHE A 390 10.46 -10.01 3.58
CA PHE A 390 11.91 -10.18 3.45
C PHE A 390 12.30 -10.61 2.03
N TRP A 391 11.62 -11.61 1.46
CA TRP A 391 11.93 -12.09 0.11
C TRP A 391 11.56 -11.09 -0.97
N GLU A 392 10.43 -10.39 -0.83
CA GLU A 392 10.02 -9.32 -1.76
C GLU A 392 11.06 -8.19 -1.82
N ARG A 393 11.63 -7.80 -0.67
CA ARG A 393 12.73 -6.83 -0.61
C ARG A 393 14.00 -7.28 -1.32
N LEU A 394 14.22 -8.59 -1.44
CA LEU A 394 15.33 -9.18 -2.20
C LEU A 394 15.00 -9.35 -3.69
N GLY A 395 13.84 -8.90 -4.14
CA GLY A 395 13.41 -8.95 -5.54
C GLY A 395 12.73 -10.27 -5.93
N PHE A 396 12.29 -11.08 -4.97
CA PHE A 396 11.43 -12.22 -5.28
C PHE A 396 9.98 -11.75 -5.51
N GLU A 397 9.32 -12.36 -6.48
CA GLU A 397 7.91 -12.10 -6.77
C GLU A 397 7.08 -13.38 -6.48
N PRO A 398 5.83 -13.25 -6.00
CA PRO A 398 4.94 -14.39 -5.89
C PRO A 398 4.75 -15.10 -7.24
N TYR A 399 5.13 -16.38 -7.32
CA TYR A 399 5.07 -17.15 -8.57
C TYR A 399 3.79 -17.99 -8.70
N PHE A 400 3.37 -18.69 -7.64
CA PHE A 400 2.09 -19.39 -7.58
C PHE A 400 1.55 -19.44 -6.15
N VAL A 401 0.24 -19.68 -6.02
CA VAL A 401 -0.42 -19.82 -4.72
C VAL A 401 -0.89 -21.26 -4.55
N SER A 402 -0.39 -21.95 -3.52
CA SER A 402 -0.92 -23.24 -3.10
C SER A 402 -2.06 -23.03 -2.09
N MET A 403 -3.23 -23.61 -2.37
CA MET A 403 -4.42 -23.48 -1.52
C MET A 403 -4.83 -24.84 -0.97
N LYS A 404 -5.20 -24.88 0.32
CA LYS A 404 -5.69 -26.09 1.01
C LYS A 404 -7.06 -25.81 1.61
N MET A 405 -8.04 -26.66 1.30
CA MET A 405 -9.33 -26.66 2.00
C MET A 405 -9.15 -27.40 3.33
N GLY A 406 -9.45 -26.73 4.45
CA GLY A 406 -9.51 -27.37 5.76
C GLY A 406 -10.65 -28.39 5.80
N THR A 407 -10.38 -29.56 6.38
CA THR A 407 -11.39 -30.56 6.71
C THR A 407 -12.06 -30.20 8.03
#